data_AF-A0A3A4QWJ4-F1
#
_entry.id   AF-A0A3A4QWJ4-F1
#
_cell.length_a   1.000
_cell.length_b   1.000
_cell.length_c   1.000
_cell.angle_alpha   90.00
_cell.angle_beta   90.00
_cell.angle_gamma   90.00
#
_symmetry.space_group_name_H-M   'P 1'
#
loop_
_entity.id
_entity.type
_entity.pdbx_description
1 polymer ?
#
loop_
_entity_poly.entity_id
_entity_poly.type
_entity_poly.pdbx_seq_one_letter_code
_entity_poly.pdbx_strand_id
1 'polypeptide(L)'
;MKRETGNILVSLLVIMTLIFTPAAMLFAQADQPVTQGDFAVYIVRALGLEHNLQVGALQRDYIELLERNGIVPPGGFKPDEALTQKDMAFMMVRATGLENRVLNKMTGQSLVQEEKAVIKLIEGDVKHKRDPQAEYADAVVGDELFISNSIKTGPSSMVELMVGKFSAIQLGENTEITIEELSTRGANAKENVRIFLKQGEMLVNVVPDTNKVNFESHTKTTVAGVMGTVYGMGSTPTQDTTNCLKGTITTFTINGTGAPASDPKPLDEGQQMISDPTGQQDPKYGSISPELWEDMLKRAARLLEYLKNAETQGTGESLGQKTGDDMSPFEARQSFAEGSDLALAAALEVLSEEGIEIETTGPAAAANTTITKTQLTQFINDLLLFETFNEYNVDTTPIGQ
;
A
#
# COMPACT_ATOMS: atom_id res chain seq x y z
N MET A 1 -10.09 14.32 47.34
CA MET A 1 -9.55 12.96 47.06
C MET A 1 -8.52 13.08 45.95
N LYS A 2 -7.23 13.15 46.29
CA LYS A 2 -6.11 13.05 45.34
C LYS A 2 -5.82 11.55 45.15
N ARG A 3 -5.86 11.04 43.92
CA ARG A 3 -5.47 9.65 43.61
C ARG A 3 -4.04 9.64 43.08
N GLU A 4 -3.25 8.77 43.70
CA GLU A 4 -1.85 8.49 43.41
C GLU A 4 -1.72 7.74 42.08
N THR A 5 -0.99 8.30 41.13
CA THR A 5 -0.57 7.66 39.87
C THR A 5 0.96 7.45 39.80
N GLY A 6 1.66 7.61 40.93
CA GLY A 6 3.13 7.65 40.97
C GLY A 6 3.89 6.32 40.98
N ASN A 7 3.24 5.16 41.18
CA ASN A 7 3.97 3.93 41.54
C ASN A 7 4.13 2.88 40.43
N ILE A 8 3.52 3.06 39.25
CA ILE A 8 3.65 2.09 38.15
C ILE A 8 4.91 2.36 37.32
N LEU A 9 5.27 3.64 37.08
CA LEU A 9 6.45 4.00 36.29
C LEU A 9 7.78 3.66 37.00
N VAL A 10 7.83 3.80 38.32
CA VAL A 10 9.03 3.47 39.11
C VAL A 10 9.26 1.96 39.16
N SER A 11 8.19 1.15 39.09
CA SER A 11 8.29 -0.32 39.08
C SER A 11 8.77 -0.86 37.73
N LEU A 12 8.47 -0.20 36.61
CA LEU A 12 9.00 -0.58 35.29
C LEU A 12 10.49 -0.22 35.13
N LEU A 13 10.92 0.93 35.67
CA LEU A 13 12.31 1.39 35.60
C LEU A 13 13.27 0.51 36.43
N VAL A 14 12.80 -0.04 37.56
CA VAL A 14 13.59 -0.92 38.45
C VAL A 14 13.70 -2.35 37.90
N ILE A 15 12.69 -2.84 37.16
CA ILE A 15 12.77 -4.14 36.47
C ILE A 15 13.74 -4.06 35.28
N MET A 16 13.84 -2.90 34.61
CA MET A 16 14.76 -2.72 33.50
C MET A 16 16.23 -2.56 33.93
N THR A 17 16.50 -2.13 35.16
CA THR A 17 17.87 -2.04 35.72
C THR A 17 18.35 -3.33 36.38
N LEU A 18 17.45 -4.23 36.81
CA LEU A 18 17.82 -5.48 37.48
C LEU A 18 18.05 -6.69 36.56
N ILE A 19 17.85 -6.56 35.24
CA ILE A 19 18.23 -7.60 34.25
C ILE A 19 19.66 -7.36 33.71
N PHE A 20 20.30 -6.23 34.06
CA PHE A 20 21.71 -5.97 33.77
C PHE A 20 22.65 -6.52 34.86
N THR A 21 22.48 -7.80 35.22
CA THR A 21 23.62 -8.58 35.71
C THR A 21 24.49 -8.99 34.52
N PRO A 22 25.82 -8.94 34.62
CA PRO A 22 26.70 -8.99 33.47
C PRO A 22 26.71 -10.42 32.87
N ALA A 23 25.92 -10.62 31.82
CA ALA A 23 26.26 -11.58 30.77
C ALA A 23 27.51 -11.16 29.98
N ALA A 24 28.25 -10.14 30.45
CA ALA A 24 29.54 -9.72 29.91
C ALA A 24 30.67 -10.75 30.10
N MET A 25 30.42 -11.89 30.79
CA MET A 25 31.42 -12.94 30.99
C MET A 25 31.27 -14.21 30.13
N LEU A 26 30.26 -14.31 29.24
CA LEU A 26 30.13 -15.47 28.34
C LEU A 26 30.39 -15.19 26.85
N PHE A 27 30.69 -13.95 26.45
CA PHE A 27 30.87 -13.57 25.04
C PHE A 27 32.29 -13.06 24.73
N ALA A 28 33.30 -13.65 25.34
CA ALA A 28 34.72 -13.37 25.06
C ALA A 28 35.25 -14.06 23.78
N GLN A 29 34.40 -14.29 22.78
CA GLN A 29 34.84 -14.53 21.40
C GLN A 29 34.45 -13.32 20.56
N ALA A 30 35.16 -12.21 20.81
CA ALA A 30 34.82 -10.88 20.31
C ALA A 30 35.02 -10.67 18.79
N ASP A 31 35.33 -11.71 18.03
CA ASP A 31 35.79 -11.57 16.64
C ASP A 31 35.17 -12.57 15.66
N GLN A 32 34.18 -13.36 16.11
CA GLN A 32 33.47 -14.25 15.17
C GLN A 32 32.44 -13.44 14.38
N PRO A 33 32.41 -13.58 13.04
CA PRO A 33 31.42 -12.91 12.22
C PRO A 33 30.01 -13.40 12.58
N VAL A 34 29.03 -12.49 12.56
CA VAL A 34 27.63 -12.88 12.75
C VAL A 34 27.22 -13.71 11.54
N THR A 35 26.66 -14.90 11.71
CA THR A 35 26.12 -15.66 10.58
C THR A 35 24.70 -15.21 10.26
N GLN A 36 24.23 -15.49 9.04
CA GLN A 36 22.86 -15.16 8.67
C GLN A 36 21.83 -15.82 9.58
N GLY A 37 22.10 -17.05 10.03
CA GLY A 37 21.21 -17.73 10.97
C GLY A 37 21.21 -17.10 12.36
N ASP A 38 22.37 -16.65 12.87
CA ASP A 38 22.45 -15.91 14.15
C ASP A 38 21.60 -14.64 14.08
N PHE A 39 21.64 -13.97 12.93
CA PHE A 39 20.87 -12.76 12.69
C PHE A 39 19.37 -13.01 12.53
N ALA A 40 18.96 -14.15 11.94
CA ALA A 40 17.56 -14.54 11.86
C ALA A 40 16.93 -14.69 13.26
N VAL A 41 17.64 -15.35 14.18
CA VAL A 41 17.21 -15.46 15.59
C VAL A 41 17.05 -14.07 16.21
N TYR A 42 17.99 -13.16 15.92
CA TYR A 42 17.96 -11.80 16.44
C TYR A 42 16.74 -11.01 15.95
N ILE A 43 16.44 -11.02 14.64
CA ILE A 43 15.29 -10.29 14.07
C ILE A 43 13.97 -10.81 14.66
N VAL A 44 13.76 -12.13 14.71
CA VAL A 44 12.52 -12.70 15.25
C VAL A 44 12.28 -12.27 16.70
N ARG A 45 13.35 -12.22 17.51
CA ARG A 45 13.31 -11.69 18.88
C ARG A 45 12.94 -10.22 18.93
N ALA A 46 13.62 -9.40 18.12
CA ALA A 46 13.37 -7.97 18.07
C ALA A 46 11.92 -7.65 17.64
N LEU A 47 11.36 -8.43 16.72
CA LEU A 47 9.97 -8.31 16.27
C LEU A 47 8.95 -8.93 17.24
N GLY A 48 9.38 -9.53 18.35
CA GLY A 48 8.48 -10.18 19.32
C GLY A 48 7.79 -11.45 18.78
N LEU A 49 8.32 -12.06 17.72
CA LEU A 49 7.70 -13.18 17.01
C LEU A 49 8.03 -14.56 17.60
N GLU A 50 8.84 -14.64 18.67
CA GLU A 50 9.24 -15.91 19.30
C GLU A 50 8.07 -16.76 19.79
N HIS A 51 6.93 -16.15 20.13
CA HIS A 51 5.73 -16.87 20.54
C HIS A 51 5.15 -17.78 19.44
N ASN A 52 5.59 -17.61 18.18
CA ASN A 52 5.22 -18.46 17.05
C ASN A 52 6.13 -19.68 16.89
N LEU A 53 7.16 -19.82 17.73
CA LEU A 53 8.11 -20.92 17.68
C LEU A 53 7.90 -21.89 18.84
N GLN A 54 8.28 -23.15 18.64
CA GLN A 54 8.24 -24.15 19.70
C GLN A 54 9.39 -23.93 20.70
N VAL A 55 9.18 -24.34 21.96
CA VAL A 55 10.24 -24.31 22.97
C VAL A 55 11.40 -25.20 22.52
N GLY A 56 12.60 -24.63 22.48
CA GLY A 56 13.79 -25.33 21.96
C GLY A 56 13.97 -25.23 20.46
N ALA A 57 13.27 -24.31 19.78
CA ALA A 57 13.45 -24.02 18.36
C ALA A 57 14.93 -23.81 18.00
N LEU A 58 15.32 -24.44 16.89
CA LEU A 58 16.64 -24.36 16.30
C LEU A 58 16.68 -23.17 15.33
N GLN A 59 17.88 -22.70 15.00
CA GLN A 59 18.13 -21.58 14.07
C GLN A 59 17.34 -21.68 12.75
N ARG A 60 17.17 -22.89 12.23
CA ARG A 60 16.38 -23.18 11.03
C ARG A 60 14.91 -22.79 11.17
N ASP A 61 14.30 -22.99 12.34
CA ASP A 61 12.89 -22.66 12.59
C ASP A 61 12.66 -21.13 12.54
N TYR A 62 13.65 -20.35 13.00
CA TYR A 62 13.61 -18.89 12.91
C TYR A 62 13.71 -18.41 11.46
N ILE A 63 14.56 -19.05 10.65
CA ILE A 63 14.69 -18.77 9.22
C ILE A 63 13.38 -19.08 8.50
N GLU A 64 12.81 -20.27 8.70
CA GLU A 64 11.53 -20.66 8.08
C GLU A 64 10.39 -19.70 8.46
N LEU A 65 10.39 -19.21 9.70
CA LEU A 65 9.45 -18.19 10.14
C LEU A 65 9.64 -16.86 9.39
N LEU A 66 10.87 -16.36 9.24
CA LEU A 66 11.14 -15.13 8.49
C LEU A 66 10.81 -15.28 7.00
N GLU A 67 11.14 -16.42 6.40
CA GLU A 67 10.82 -16.72 5.00
C GLU A 67 9.31 -16.72 4.75
N ARG A 68 8.52 -17.32 5.65
CA ARG A 68 7.06 -17.29 5.59
C ARG A 68 6.49 -15.86 5.67
N ASN A 69 7.20 -14.95 6.33
CA ASN A 69 6.85 -13.54 6.42
C ASN A 69 7.51 -12.68 5.32
N GLY A 70 8.18 -13.29 4.33
CA GLY A 70 8.81 -12.59 3.21
C GLY A 70 10.12 -11.86 3.54
N ILE A 71 10.64 -11.99 4.77
CA ILE A 71 11.89 -11.37 5.22
C ILE A 71 13.04 -12.31 4.85
N VAL A 72 13.59 -12.17 3.64
CA VAL A 72 14.62 -13.07 3.08
C VAL A 72 15.74 -12.24 2.46
N PRO A 73 17.02 -12.55 2.73
CA PRO A 73 18.13 -11.86 2.08
C PRO A 73 18.20 -12.19 0.58
N PRO A 74 18.88 -11.36 -0.24
CA PRO A 74 19.08 -11.65 -1.65
C PRO A 74 19.87 -12.97 -1.84
N GLY A 75 19.27 -13.95 -2.52
CA GLY A 75 19.88 -15.26 -2.72
C GLY A 75 19.48 -16.34 -1.70
N GLY A 76 18.57 -16.01 -0.77
CA GLY A 76 18.07 -16.95 0.23
C GLY A 76 18.97 -17.03 1.47
N PHE A 77 18.43 -17.60 2.55
CA PHE A 77 19.21 -17.80 3.76
C PHE A 77 20.25 -18.88 3.59
N LYS A 78 21.44 -18.60 4.11
CA LYS A 78 22.55 -19.53 4.22
C LYS A 78 23.05 -19.49 5.67
N PRO A 79 22.51 -20.37 6.55
CA PRO A 79 22.59 -20.22 8.01
C PRO A 79 24.01 -20.03 8.56
N ASP A 80 24.97 -20.72 7.95
CA ASP A 80 26.37 -20.75 8.37
C ASP A 80 27.24 -19.70 7.65
N GLU A 81 26.72 -19.03 6.61
CA GLU A 81 27.47 -17.96 5.94
C GLU A 81 27.47 -16.69 6.79
N ALA A 82 28.59 -15.98 6.74
CA ALA A 82 28.72 -14.70 7.42
C ALA A 82 27.76 -13.66 6.84
N LEU A 83 27.12 -12.89 7.71
CA LEU A 83 26.20 -11.83 7.36
C LEU A 83 26.98 -10.66 6.75
N THR A 84 26.64 -10.32 5.52
CA THR A 84 27.15 -9.12 4.87
C THR A 84 26.32 -7.90 5.27
N GLN A 85 26.91 -6.71 5.20
CA GLN A 85 26.16 -5.46 5.42
C GLN A 85 24.96 -5.30 4.47
N LYS A 86 25.10 -5.78 3.24
CA LYS A 86 24.03 -5.75 2.24
C LYS A 86 22.84 -6.62 2.66
N ASP A 87 23.11 -7.85 3.08
CA ASP A 87 22.06 -8.79 3.50
C ASP A 87 21.35 -8.31 4.76
N MET A 88 22.13 -7.77 5.72
CA MET A 88 21.58 -7.17 6.93
C MET A 88 20.64 -6.01 6.62
N ALA A 89 21.09 -5.05 5.80
CA ALA A 89 20.28 -3.89 5.43
C ALA A 89 18.99 -4.33 4.74
N PHE A 90 19.06 -5.29 3.82
CA PHE A 90 17.91 -5.80 3.10
C PHE A 90 16.87 -6.46 4.03
N MET A 91 17.34 -7.31 4.94
CA MET A 91 16.46 -7.96 5.91
C MET A 91 15.87 -6.96 6.91
N MET A 92 16.61 -5.95 7.36
CA MET A 92 16.09 -4.92 8.27
C MET A 92 15.00 -4.07 7.61
N VAL A 93 15.21 -3.68 6.35
CA VAL A 93 14.21 -2.92 5.60
C VAL A 93 12.93 -3.73 5.43
N ARG A 94 13.04 -5.04 5.15
CA ARG A 94 11.88 -5.93 5.07
C ARG A 94 11.20 -6.18 6.40
N ALA A 95 11.98 -6.41 7.45
CA ALA A 95 11.47 -6.63 8.79
C ALA A 95 10.69 -5.42 9.34
N THR A 96 11.02 -4.21 8.88
CA THR A 96 10.41 -2.96 9.33
C THR A 96 9.33 -2.42 8.39
N GLY A 97 9.03 -3.11 7.28
CA GLY A 97 8.07 -2.63 6.28
C GLY A 97 8.52 -1.34 5.57
N LEU A 98 9.83 -1.04 5.58
CA LEU A 98 10.41 0.20 5.04
C LEU A 98 10.87 0.05 3.59
N GLU A 99 10.57 -1.05 2.91
CA GLU A 99 11.00 -1.32 1.52
C GLU A 99 10.63 -0.16 0.59
N ASN A 100 9.40 0.34 0.76
CA ASN A 100 8.87 1.45 -0.03
C ASN A 100 9.59 2.77 0.27
N ARG A 101 10.13 2.95 1.49
CA ARG A 101 10.78 4.19 1.93
C ARG A 101 12.28 4.24 1.60
N VAL A 102 12.99 3.12 1.68
CA VAL A 102 14.44 3.07 1.43
C VAL A 102 14.77 3.12 -0.06
N LEU A 103 13.99 2.43 -0.89
CA LEU A 103 14.22 2.45 -2.34
C LEU A 103 13.97 3.84 -2.94
N ASN A 104 12.94 4.55 -2.45
CA ASN A 104 12.59 5.91 -2.87
C ASN A 104 13.76 6.91 -2.74
N LYS A 105 14.57 6.79 -1.68
CA LYS A 105 15.73 7.68 -1.46
C LYS A 105 16.96 7.35 -2.30
N MET A 106 17.16 6.10 -2.73
CA MET A 106 18.38 5.68 -3.43
C MET A 106 18.30 5.82 -4.96
N THR A 107 17.11 5.61 -5.54
CA THR A 107 16.90 5.69 -7.00
C THR A 107 16.20 6.97 -7.43
N GLY A 108 15.68 7.78 -6.50
CA GLY A 108 14.81 8.92 -6.81
C GLY A 108 13.49 8.51 -7.48
N GLN A 109 13.21 7.20 -7.57
CA GLN A 109 12.03 6.63 -8.17
C GLN A 109 11.48 5.54 -7.25
N SER A 110 10.25 5.73 -6.80
CA SER A 110 9.50 4.72 -6.04
C SER A 110 9.39 3.43 -6.85
N LEU A 111 10.00 2.33 -6.39
CA LEU A 111 9.90 1.01 -7.06
C LEU A 111 8.53 0.35 -6.90
N VAL A 112 7.76 0.80 -5.91
CA VAL A 112 6.31 0.61 -5.84
C VAL A 112 5.72 1.98 -6.04
N GLN A 113 5.20 2.26 -7.23
CA GLN A 113 4.33 3.41 -7.39
C GLN A 113 3.12 3.11 -6.51
N GLU A 114 3.00 3.80 -5.37
CA GLU A 114 1.80 3.68 -4.53
C GLU A 114 0.64 4.12 -5.41
N GLU A 115 -0.14 3.13 -5.85
CA GLU A 115 -1.36 3.41 -6.56
C GLU A 115 -2.28 4.14 -5.61
N LYS A 116 -2.86 5.21 -6.13
CA LYS A 116 -3.76 6.08 -5.39
C LYS A 116 -5.08 6.15 -6.10
N ALA A 117 -6.15 6.24 -5.33
CA ALA A 117 -7.40 6.73 -5.85
C ALA A 117 -7.42 8.25 -5.76
N VAL A 118 -8.00 8.93 -6.75
CA VAL A 118 -8.11 10.39 -6.77
C VAL A 118 -9.57 10.78 -6.87
N ILE A 119 -10.01 11.68 -5.98
CA ILE A 119 -11.36 12.23 -6.05
C ILE A 119 -11.47 13.15 -7.27
N LYS A 120 -12.38 12.85 -8.18
CA LYS A 120 -12.59 13.65 -9.40
C LYS A 120 -13.80 14.57 -9.33
N LEU A 121 -14.84 14.12 -8.64
CA LEU A 121 -16.08 14.86 -8.53
C LEU A 121 -16.67 14.69 -7.14
N ILE A 122 -17.19 15.78 -6.58
CA ILE A 122 -17.93 15.80 -5.32
C ILE A 122 -19.22 16.58 -5.56
N GLU A 123 -20.33 16.00 -5.12
CA GLU A 123 -21.61 16.66 -4.96
C GLU A 123 -22.09 16.40 -3.52
N GLY A 124 -22.48 17.45 -2.79
CA GLY A 124 -23.00 17.33 -1.42
C GLY A 124 -21.93 17.17 -0.33
N ASP A 125 -22.28 16.47 0.75
CA ASP A 125 -21.42 16.20 1.92
C ASP A 125 -20.61 14.92 1.69
N VAL A 126 -19.31 15.08 1.42
CA VAL A 126 -18.38 13.98 1.22
C VAL A 126 -17.23 14.15 2.18
N LYS A 127 -16.89 13.07 2.90
CA LYS A 127 -15.81 13.06 3.88
C LYS A 127 -14.91 11.88 3.67
N HIS A 128 -13.64 12.03 4.03
CA HIS A 128 -12.67 10.94 4.01
C HIS A 128 -11.94 10.80 5.34
N LYS A 129 -11.30 9.65 5.55
CA LYS A 129 -10.31 9.46 6.60
C LYS A 129 -9.08 8.79 6.00
N ARG A 130 -7.91 9.34 6.35
CA ARG A 130 -6.61 8.86 5.85
C ARG A 130 -6.02 7.73 6.68
N ASP A 131 -6.53 7.54 7.89
CA ASP A 131 -6.15 6.45 8.79
C ASP A 131 -7.43 5.85 9.39
N PRO A 132 -7.48 4.53 9.66
CA PRO A 132 -8.62 3.91 10.31
C PRO A 132 -9.05 4.57 11.63
N GLN A 133 -8.11 5.14 12.39
CA GLN A 133 -8.30 5.82 13.68
C GLN A 133 -8.49 7.33 13.56
N ALA A 134 -8.23 7.92 12.39
CA ALA A 134 -8.43 9.34 12.18
C ALA A 134 -9.92 9.69 12.16
N GLU A 135 -10.23 10.93 12.55
CA GLU A 135 -11.56 11.50 12.35
C GLU A 135 -11.82 11.78 10.86
N TYR A 136 -13.11 11.78 10.50
CA TYR A 136 -13.52 12.14 9.15
C TYR A 136 -13.32 13.64 8.91
N ALA A 137 -12.55 13.96 7.88
CA ALA A 137 -12.38 15.32 7.36
C ALA A 137 -13.19 15.51 6.06
N ASP A 138 -13.56 16.75 5.76
CA ASP A 138 -14.25 17.07 4.51
C ASP A 138 -13.33 16.78 3.32
N ALA A 139 -13.86 16.09 2.32
CA ALA A 139 -13.11 15.73 1.13
C ALA A 139 -13.12 16.87 0.12
N VAL A 140 -12.05 17.01 -0.65
CA VAL A 140 -11.94 17.96 -1.76
C VAL A 140 -11.57 17.26 -3.06
N VAL A 141 -12.01 17.82 -4.19
CA VAL A 141 -11.61 17.32 -5.51
C VAL A 141 -10.08 17.41 -5.64
N GLY A 142 -9.48 16.33 -6.13
CA GLY A 142 -8.03 16.17 -6.22
C GLY A 142 -7.40 15.49 -5.02
N ASP A 143 -8.14 15.25 -3.93
CA ASP A 143 -7.62 14.47 -2.81
C ASP A 143 -7.18 13.08 -3.27
N GLU A 144 -6.02 12.69 -2.75
CA GLU A 144 -5.41 11.38 -2.98
C GLU A 144 -5.76 10.45 -1.82
N LEU A 145 -6.20 9.25 -2.16
CA LEU A 145 -6.60 8.22 -1.22
C LEU A 145 -5.73 6.99 -1.41
N PHE A 146 -5.28 6.43 -0.29
CA PHE A 146 -4.38 5.29 -0.24
C PHE A 146 -5.06 4.09 0.42
N ILE A 147 -4.34 2.97 0.51
CA ILE A 147 -4.78 1.80 1.27
C ILE A 147 -5.17 2.21 2.70
N SER A 148 -6.19 1.55 3.24
CA SER A 148 -6.82 1.81 4.55
C SER A 148 -7.60 3.13 4.64
N ASN A 149 -7.61 3.96 3.60
CA ASN A 149 -8.45 5.16 3.60
C ASN A 149 -9.92 4.75 3.49
N SER A 150 -10.79 5.52 4.12
CA SER A 150 -12.24 5.37 3.94
C SER A 150 -12.84 6.65 3.42
N ILE A 151 -13.89 6.51 2.62
CA ILE A 151 -14.69 7.63 2.15
C ILE A 151 -16.13 7.38 2.56
N LYS A 152 -16.85 8.45 2.89
CA LYS A 152 -18.27 8.41 3.15
C LYS A 152 -19.00 9.57 2.46
N THR A 153 -20.21 9.30 2.01
CA THR A 153 -21.13 10.30 1.45
C THR A 153 -22.33 10.47 2.38
N GLY A 154 -22.83 11.69 2.49
CA GLY A 154 -24.06 12.02 3.21
C GLY A 154 -25.31 11.78 2.36
N PRO A 155 -26.48 12.23 2.85
CA PRO A 155 -27.70 12.31 2.06
C PRO A 155 -27.55 13.27 0.88
N SER A 156 -28.19 12.97 -0.25
CA SER A 156 -28.12 13.80 -1.48
C SER A 156 -26.70 14.16 -1.90
N SER A 157 -25.78 13.22 -1.69
CA SER A 157 -24.35 13.38 -1.95
C SER A 157 -23.84 12.27 -2.85
N MET A 158 -22.82 12.58 -3.64
CA MET A 158 -22.19 11.66 -4.58
C MET A 158 -20.71 12.01 -4.69
N VAL A 159 -19.85 10.98 -4.82
CA VAL A 159 -18.44 11.17 -5.12
C VAL A 159 -18.01 10.23 -6.24
N GLU A 160 -17.14 10.72 -7.12
CA GLU A 160 -16.48 9.92 -8.15
C GLU A 160 -14.99 9.81 -7.86
N LEU A 161 -14.50 8.57 -7.86
CA LEU A 161 -13.11 8.20 -7.64
C LEU A 161 -12.53 7.63 -8.92
N MET A 162 -11.35 8.09 -9.29
CA MET A 162 -10.51 7.41 -10.28
C MET A 162 -9.50 6.53 -9.57
N VAL A 163 -9.48 5.25 -9.91
CA VAL A 163 -8.59 4.24 -9.35
C VAL A 163 -7.79 3.61 -10.48
N GLY A 164 -6.47 3.58 -10.32
CA GLY A 164 -5.58 3.12 -11.37
C GLY A 164 -5.63 4.01 -12.61
N LYS A 165 -5.33 3.43 -13.77
CA LYS A 165 -5.30 4.20 -15.01
C LYS A 165 -6.69 4.54 -15.57
N PHE A 166 -7.68 3.65 -15.39
CA PHE A 166 -8.94 3.76 -16.14
C PHE A 166 -10.18 3.26 -15.39
N SER A 167 -10.07 2.83 -14.13
CA SER A 167 -11.24 2.38 -13.38
C SER A 167 -11.86 3.56 -12.66
N ALA A 168 -13.18 3.68 -12.78
CA ALA A 168 -13.91 4.76 -12.14
C ALA A 168 -14.99 4.16 -11.22
N ILE A 169 -15.06 4.68 -10.00
CA ILE A 169 -15.98 4.25 -8.94
C ILE A 169 -16.82 5.46 -8.55
N GLN A 170 -18.12 5.37 -8.74
CA GLN A 170 -19.06 6.36 -8.28
C GLN A 170 -19.79 5.84 -7.04
N LEU A 171 -19.81 6.62 -5.98
CA LEU A 171 -20.53 6.31 -4.76
C LEU A 171 -21.81 7.14 -4.70
N GLY A 172 -22.93 6.46 -4.41
CA GLY A 172 -24.22 7.09 -4.17
C GLY A 172 -24.32 7.74 -2.79
N GLU A 173 -25.53 8.06 -2.38
CA GLU A 173 -25.82 8.67 -1.08
C GLU A 173 -25.65 7.66 0.07
N ASN A 174 -25.28 8.16 1.26
CA ASN A 174 -25.15 7.35 2.48
C ASN A 174 -24.21 6.14 2.34
N THR A 175 -23.24 6.24 1.44
CA THR A 175 -22.29 5.19 1.12
C THR A 175 -21.03 5.35 1.96
N GLU A 176 -20.48 4.23 2.43
CA GLU A 176 -19.14 4.19 3.02
C GLU A 176 -18.32 3.06 2.40
N ILE A 177 -17.14 3.39 1.88
CA ILE A 177 -16.18 2.41 1.37
C ILE A 177 -14.86 2.47 2.14
N THR A 178 -14.07 1.41 2.04
CA THR A 178 -12.65 1.39 2.44
C THR A 178 -11.82 0.80 1.31
N ILE A 179 -10.68 1.43 1.05
CA ILE A 179 -9.70 0.95 0.09
C ILE A 179 -8.84 -0.10 0.80
N GLU A 180 -8.98 -1.37 0.44
CA GLU A 180 -8.26 -2.46 1.10
C GLU A 180 -6.94 -2.79 0.41
N GLU A 181 -6.89 -2.65 -0.92
CA GLU A 181 -5.71 -2.94 -1.70
C GLU A 181 -5.64 -1.99 -2.90
N LEU A 182 -4.49 -1.34 -3.08
CA LEU A 182 -4.08 -0.59 -4.27
C LEU A 182 -2.60 -0.87 -4.48
N SER A 183 -2.28 -1.77 -5.41
CA SER A 183 -0.88 -2.10 -5.66
C SER A 183 -0.59 -2.39 -7.12
N THR A 184 0.51 -1.84 -7.62
CA THR A 184 1.13 -2.25 -8.89
C THR A 184 2.52 -2.79 -8.58
N ARG A 185 2.74 -4.09 -8.77
CA ARG A 185 4.01 -4.74 -8.41
C ARG A 185 5.10 -4.63 -9.50
N GLY A 186 5.47 -3.42 -9.89
CA GLY A 186 6.50 -3.18 -10.92
C GLY A 186 5.97 -3.21 -12.37
N ALA A 187 6.84 -2.93 -13.35
CA ALA A 187 6.46 -2.59 -14.74
C ALA A 187 5.58 -3.62 -15.49
N ASN A 188 5.60 -4.88 -15.05
CA ASN A 188 4.83 -5.98 -15.65
C ASN A 188 3.82 -6.65 -14.72
N ALA A 189 3.65 -6.14 -13.51
CA ALA A 189 2.71 -6.76 -12.59
C ALA A 189 1.26 -6.41 -12.87
N LYS A 190 0.42 -7.28 -12.33
CA LYS A 190 -0.99 -7.02 -12.18
C LYS A 190 -1.18 -5.93 -11.13
N GLU A 191 -1.93 -4.91 -11.50
CA GLU A 191 -2.57 -3.98 -10.60
C GLU A 191 -3.64 -4.74 -9.81
N ASN A 192 -3.56 -4.68 -8.48
CA ASN A 192 -4.59 -5.25 -7.61
C ASN A 192 -5.35 -4.09 -6.98
N VAL A 193 -6.67 -4.10 -7.17
CA VAL A 193 -7.60 -3.16 -6.57
C VAL A 193 -8.62 -3.96 -5.78
N ARG A 194 -8.70 -3.71 -4.47
CA ARG A 194 -9.76 -4.25 -3.63
C ARG A 194 -10.45 -3.14 -2.86
N ILE A 195 -11.77 -3.07 -3.02
CA ILE A 195 -12.62 -2.06 -2.39
C ILE A 195 -13.66 -2.76 -1.53
N PHE A 196 -13.79 -2.35 -0.28
CA PHE A 196 -14.81 -2.84 0.63
C PHE A 196 -15.94 -1.82 0.80
N LEU A 197 -17.13 -2.18 0.35
CA LEU A 197 -18.37 -1.43 0.54
C LEU A 197 -19.02 -1.83 1.88
N LYS A 198 -18.97 -0.93 2.86
CA LYS A 198 -19.54 -1.17 4.20
C LYS A 198 -21.06 -1.04 4.20
N GLN A 199 -21.56 -0.05 3.48
CA GLN A 199 -22.97 0.30 3.33
C GLN A 199 -23.18 1.25 2.15
N GLY A 200 -24.42 1.34 1.67
CA GLY A 200 -24.85 2.22 0.60
C GLY A 200 -24.69 1.57 -0.77
N GLU A 201 -24.45 2.37 -1.78
CA GLU A 201 -24.41 1.93 -3.18
C GLU A 201 -23.17 2.49 -3.90
N MET A 202 -22.60 1.67 -4.78
CA MET A 202 -21.55 2.08 -5.70
C MET A 202 -21.79 1.55 -7.11
N LEU A 203 -21.40 2.34 -8.10
CA LEU A 203 -21.34 1.99 -9.50
C LEU A 203 -19.87 1.96 -9.92
N VAL A 204 -19.45 0.86 -10.51
CA VAL A 204 -18.05 0.65 -10.91
C VAL A 204 -17.99 0.43 -12.41
N ASN A 205 -17.08 1.14 -13.06
CA ASN A 205 -16.71 0.93 -14.45
C ASN A 205 -15.23 0.54 -14.49
N VAL A 206 -14.96 -0.74 -14.71
CA VAL A 206 -13.61 -1.26 -14.89
C VAL A 206 -13.34 -1.32 -16.39
N VAL A 207 -12.40 -0.52 -16.87
CA VAL A 207 -11.95 -0.60 -18.26
C VAL A 207 -11.10 -1.86 -18.44
N PRO A 208 -11.35 -2.70 -19.46
CA PRO A 208 -10.55 -3.88 -19.69
C PRO A 208 -9.12 -3.46 -20.06
N ASP A 209 -8.16 -3.81 -19.21
CA ASP A 209 -6.75 -3.85 -19.61
C ASP A 209 -6.39 -5.30 -19.94
N THR A 210 -5.90 -5.49 -21.15
CA THR A 210 -5.70 -6.80 -21.81
C THR A 210 -4.96 -7.85 -20.99
N ASN A 211 -4.21 -7.52 -19.91
CA ASN A 211 -3.51 -8.53 -19.11
C ASN A 211 -3.21 -8.22 -17.63
N LYS A 212 -3.68 -7.11 -17.04
CA LYS A 212 -2.99 -6.59 -15.82
C LYS A 212 -3.85 -6.02 -14.69
N VAL A 213 -5.17 -6.22 -14.60
CA VAL A 213 -5.91 -5.75 -13.42
C VAL A 213 -6.67 -6.90 -12.74
N ASN A 214 -6.40 -7.12 -11.46
CA ASN A 214 -7.27 -7.90 -10.56
C ASN A 214 -8.11 -6.90 -9.76
N PHE A 215 -9.34 -6.67 -10.20
CA PHE A 215 -10.25 -5.74 -9.54
C PHE A 215 -11.32 -6.54 -8.81
N GLU A 216 -11.42 -6.31 -7.51
CA GLU A 216 -12.38 -6.95 -6.62
C GLU A 216 -13.15 -5.91 -5.81
N SER A 217 -14.43 -6.17 -5.64
CA SER A 217 -15.31 -5.41 -4.77
C SER A 217 -15.97 -6.33 -3.76
N HIS A 218 -15.89 -5.95 -2.50
CA HIS A 218 -16.32 -6.77 -1.37
C HIS A 218 -17.43 -6.04 -0.63
N THR A 219 -18.46 -6.76 -0.23
CA THR A 219 -19.37 -6.37 0.86
C THR A 219 -19.11 -7.29 2.06
N LYS A 220 -19.97 -7.20 3.08
CA LYS A 220 -19.94 -8.13 4.21
C LYS A 220 -20.18 -9.59 3.80
N THR A 221 -20.93 -9.82 2.71
CA THR A 221 -21.40 -11.16 2.35
C THR A 221 -21.12 -11.56 0.91
N THR A 222 -20.64 -10.66 0.06
CA THR A 222 -20.41 -10.92 -1.37
C THR A 222 -19.05 -10.38 -1.82
N VAL A 223 -18.41 -11.14 -2.70
CA VAL A 223 -17.24 -10.71 -3.46
C VAL A 223 -17.58 -10.71 -4.94
N ALA A 224 -17.25 -9.63 -5.62
CA ALA A 224 -17.38 -9.44 -7.06
C ALA A 224 -16.00 -9.22 -7.68
N GLY A 225 -15.52 -10.21 -8.42
CA GLY A 225 -14.31 -10.14 -9.23
C GLY A 225 -14.65 -9.79 -10.67
N VAL A 226 -14.00 -8.76 -11.20
CA VAL A 226 -14.35 -8.18 -12.50
C VAL A 226 -13.17 -8.01 -13.42
N MET A 227 -13.45 -8.15 -14.71
CA MET A 227 -12.53 -7.84 -15.79
C MET A 227 -13.32 -7.11 -16.88
N GLY A 228 -13.07 -5.81 -17.08
CA GLY A 228 -13.67 -5.06 -18.19
C GLY A 228 -15.19 -4.96 -18.14
N THR A 229 -15.77 -4.56 -17.01
CA THR A 229 -17.21 -4.70 -16.73
C THR A 229 -17.75 -3.44 -16.06
N VAL A 230 -19.01 -3.11 -16.36
CA VAL A 230 -19.78 -2.08 -15.63
C VAL A 230 -20.77 -2.80 -14.74
N TYR A 231 -20.75 -2.51 -13.45
CA TYR A 231 -21.62 -3.15 -12.47
C TYR A 231 -21.94 -2.24 -11.31
N GLY A 232 -23.04 -2.51 -10.62
CA GLY A 232 -23.37 -1.87 -9.36
C GLY A 232 -23.32 -2.86 -8.21
N MET A 233 -22.99 -2.35 -7.03
CA MET A 233 -23.02 -3.10 -5.79
C MET A 233 -23.72 -2.26 -4.72
N GLY A 234 -24.60 -2.88 -3.95
CA GLY A 234 -25.31 -2.27 -2.84
C GLY A 234 -25.10 -3.08 -1.57
N SER A 235 -25.01 -2.40 -0.43
CA SER A 235 -24.93 -3.05 0.88
C SER A 235 -25.85 -2.35 1.87
N THR A 236 -26.70 -3.13 2.50
CA THR A 236 -27.63 -2.69 3.56
C THR A 236 -27.43 -3.57 4.79
N PRO A 237 -28.01 -3.23 5.96
CA PRO A 237 -27.91 -4.09 7.13
C PRO A 237 -28.47 -5.51 6.94
N THR A 238 -29.37 -5.70 5.97
CA THR A 238 -30.13 -6.95 5.78
C THR A 238 -29.81 -7.69 4.49
N GLN A 239 -29.11 -7.07 3.54
CA GLN A 239 -28.78 -7.71 2.27
C GLN A 239 -27.69 -6.95 1.54
N ASP A 240 -26.95 -7.67 0.71
CA ASP A 240 -26.09 -7.11 -0.32
C ASP A 240 -26.65 -7.45 -1.70
N THR A 241 -26.44 -6.55 -2.66
CA THR A 241 -26.89 -6.70 -4.05
C THR A 241 -25.72 -6.48 -4.99
N THR A 242 -25.64 -7.27 -6.06
CA THR A 242 -24.67 -7.06 -7.14
C THR A 242 -25.38 -7.17 -8.48
N ASN A 243 -25.21 -6.16 -9.34
CA ASN A 243 -25.92 -5.99 -10.60
C ASN A 243 -24.92 -5.90 -11.75
N CYS A 244 -24.97 -6.82 -12.71
CA CYS A 244 -24.15 -6.71 -13.92
C CYS A 244 -24.86 -5.84 -14.95
N LEU A 245 -24.26 -4.68 -15.27
CA LEU A 245 -24.82 -3.73 -16.22
C LEU A 245 -24.26 -3.88 -17.62
N LYS A 246 -23.01 -4.34 -17.73
CA LYS A 246 -22.36 -4.59 -19.02
C LYS A 246 -21.16 -5.50 -18.84
N GLY A 247 -21.10 -6.58 -19.60
CA GLY A 247 -20.03 -7.58 -19.52
C GLY A 247 -20.41 -8.76 -18.63
N THR A 248 -19.45 -9.32 -17.91
CA THR A 248 -19.66 -10.48 -17.03
C THR A 248 -18.87 -10.29 -15.75
N ILE A 249 -19.54 -10.41 -14.60
CA ILE A 249 -18.91 -10.39 -13.28
C ILE A 249 -18.81 -11.81 -12.77
N THR A 250 -17.72 -12.18 -12.08
CA THR A 250 -17.73 -13.41 -11.26
C THR A 250 -18.01 -13.04 -9.82
N THR A 251 -18.93 -13.73 -9.19
CA THR A 251 -19.35 -13.43 -7.81
C THR A 251 -19.47 -14.68 -6.97
N PHE A 252 -19.26 -14.54 -5.67
CA PHE A 252 -19.53 -15.57 -4.68
C PHE A 252 -19.86 -14.92 -3.34
N THR A 253 -20.55 -15.66 -2.48
CA THR A 253 -20.80 -15.20 -1.12
C THR A 253 -19.66 -15.59 -0.20
N ILE A 254 -19.47 -14.80 0.85
CA ILE A 254 -18.53 -15.04 1.95
C ILE A 254 -19.29 -15.08 3.27
N ASN A 255 -18.75 -15.83 4.24
CA ASN A 255 -19.29 -15.89 5.59
C ASN A 255 -18.67 -14.79 6.49
N GLY A 256 -19.08 -14.71 7.76
CA GLY A 256 -18.56 -13.74 8.72
C GLY A 256 -17.06 -13.84 9.04
N THR A 257 -16.36 -14.88 8.57
CA THR A 257 -14.89 -15.00 8.67
C THR A 257 -14.18 -14.60 7.37
N GLY A 258 -14.91 -14.13 6.36
CA GLY A 258 -14.40 -13.82 5.02
C GLY A 258 -14.13 -15.04 4.14
N ALA A 259 -14.46 -16.25 4.60
CA ALA A 259 -14.26 -17.46 3.81
C ALA A 259 -15.40 -17.65 2.80
N PRO A 260 -15.13 -18.20 1.60
CA PRO A 260 -16.18 -18.48 0.61
C PRO A 260 -17.29 -19.35 1.21
N ALA A 261 -18.54 -18.89 1.06
CA ALA A 261 -19.77 -19.57 1.45
C ALA A 261 -20.53 -20.16 0.25
N SER A 262 -20.16 -19.77 -0.97
CA SER A 262 -20.66 -20.36 -2.22
C SER A 262 -19.54 -20.55 -3.23
N ASP A 263 -19.78 -21.40 -4.23
CA ASP A 263 -18.94 -21.44 -5.42
C ASP A 263 -19.05 -20.13 -6.23
N PRO A 264 -17.97 -19.71 -6.92
CA PRO A 264 -18.00 -18.61 -7.87
C PRO A 264 -18.98 -18.87 -9.01
N LYS A 265 -19.83 -17.87 -9.30
CA LYS A 265 -20.80 -17.90 -10.39
C LYS A 265 -20.70 -16.65 -11.25
N PRO A 266 -20.77 -16.77 -12.59
CA PRO A 266 -20.86 -15.62 -13.47
C PRO A 266 -22.23 -14.94 -13.32
N LEU A 267 -22.24 -13.62 -13.44
CA LEU A 267 -23.41 -12.79 -13.72
C LEU A 267 -23.20 -12.09 -15.04
N ASP A 268 -24.06 -12.43 -15.99
CA ASP A 268 -24.12 -11.79 -17.29
C ASP A 268 -24.92 -10.48 -17.22
N GLU A 269 -24.79 -9.68 -18.27
CA GLU A 269 -25.49 -8.40 -18.42
C GLU A 269 -27.00 -8.51 -18.14
N GLY A 270 -27.50 -7.60 -17.29
CA GLY A 270 -28.89 -7.54 -16.85
C GLY A 270 -29.25 -8.45 -15.67
N GLN A 271 -28.32 -9.29 -15.22
CA GLN A 271 -28.52 -10.18 -14.08
C GLN A 271 -28.16 -9.51 -12.75
N GLN A 272 -28.80 -9.99 -11.68
CA GLN A 272 -28.58 -9.58 -10.30
C GLN A 272 -28.30 -10.79 -9.40
N MET A 273 -27.48 -10.57 -8.37
CA MET A 273 -27.36 -11.43 -7.19
C MET A 273 -27.83 -10.66 -5.96
N ILE A 274 -28.53 -11.36 -5.07
CA ILE A 274 -28.88 -10.87 -3.73
C ILE A 274 -28.34 -11.89 -2.72
N SER A 275 -27.61 -11.41 -1.72
CA SER A 275 -27.14 -12.22 -0.59
C SER A 275 -27.65 -11.66 0.72
N ASP A 276 -28.01 -12.57 1.63
CA ASP A 276 -28.43 -12.20 2.98
C ASP A 276 -27.21 -12.16 3.95
N PRO A 277 -27.38 -11.69 5.20
CA PRO A 277 -26.30 -11.57 6.18
C PRO A 277 -25.66 -12.90 6.57
N THR A 278 -26.31 -14.03 6.25
CA THR A 278 -25.76 -15.37 6.50
C THR A 278 -24.86 -15.86 5.36
N GLY A 279 -24.74 -15.07 4.29
CA GLY A 279 -24.06 -15.46 3.06
C GLY A 279 -24.85 -16.47 2.24
N GLN A 280 -26.14 -16.72 2.57
CA GLN A 280 -27.01 -17.50 1.72
C GLN A 280 -27.40 -16.66 0.50
N GLN A 281 -27.24 -17.28 -0.66
CA GLN A 281 -27.74 -16.74 -1.92
C GLN A 281 -29.27 -16.94 -1.94
N ASP A 282 -30.03 -15.85 -2.03
CA ASP A 282 -31.37 -15.97 -2.61
C ASP A 282 -31.18 -15.93 -4.12
N PRO A 283 -31.42 -17.03 -4.86
CA PRO A 283 -31.23 -17.09 -6.30
C PRO A 283 -32.30 -16.31 -7.05
N LYS A 284 -32.72 -15.14 -6.55
CA LYS A 284 -33.23 -14.07 -7.41
C LYS A 284 -32.09 -13.58 -8.30
N TYR A 285 -31.71 -14.42 -9.25
CA TYR A 285 -31.32 -14.06 -10.60
C TYR A 285 -32.52 -13.36 -11.23
N GLY A 286 -32.86 -12.20 -10.70
CA GLY A 286 -33.92 -11.34 -11.17
C GLY A 286 -33.37 -10.45 -12.27
N SER A 287 -34.23 -10.09 -13.21
CA SER A 287 -33.99 -8.93 -14.05
C SER A 287 -33.93 -7.70 -13.15
N ILE A 288 -32.91 -6.85 -13.33
CA ILE A 288 -32.88 -5.52 -12.68
C ILE A 288 -34.16 -4.77 -13.06
N SER A 289 -34.83 -4.13 -12.10
CA SER A 289 -36.03 -3.34 -12.39
C SER A 289 -35.71 -2.25 -13.41
N PRO A 290 -36.57 -1.98 -14.41
CA PRO A 290 -36.30 -1.00 -15.45
C PRO A 290 -35.92 0.40 -14.91
N GLU A 291 -36.52 0.82 -13.79
CA GLU A 291 -36.26 2.13 -13.19
C GLU A 291 -34.85 2.23 -12.61
N LEU A 292 -34.44 1.21 -11.84
CA LEU A 292 -33.07 1.09 -11.31
C LEU A 292 -32.06 0.98 -12.46
N TRP A 293 -32.39 0.19 -13.48
CA TRP A 293 -31.55 0.05 -14.69
C TRP A 293 -31.35 1.39 -15.39
N GLU A 294 -32.41 2.17 -15.59
CA GLU A 294 -32.31 3.50 -16.20
C GLU A 294 -31.47 4.48 -15.37
N ASP A 295 -31.66 4.52 -14.05
CA ASP A 295 -30.87 5.42 -13.20
C ASP A 295 -29.39 5.05 -13.22
N MET A 296 -29.09 3.76 -13.13
CA MET A 296 -27.72 3.25 -13.23
C MET A 296 -27.10 3.52 -14.60
N LEU A 297 -27.85 3.37 -15.70
CA LEU A 297 -27.38 3.72 -17.04
C LEU A 297 -27.11 5.22 -17.20
N LYS A 298 -27.96 6.09 -16.64
CA LYS A 298 -27.73 7.55 -16.65
C LYS A 298 -26.45 7.91 -15.90
N ARG A 299 -26.20 7.27 -14.75
CA ARG A 299 -24.96 7.41 -13.98
C ARG A 299 -23.74 6.91 -14.77
N ALA A 300 -23.83 5.72 -15.37
CA ALA A 300 -22.75 5.16 -16.19
C ALA A 300 -22.44 5.99 -17.44
N ALA A 301 -23.46 6.57 -18.09
CA ALA A 301 -23.28 7.44 -19.25
C ALA A 301 -22.51 8.71 -18.87
N ARG A 302 -22.85 9.35 -17.74
CA ARG A 302 -22.11 10.51 -17.21
C ARG A 302 -20.63 10.19 -16.96
N LEU A 303 -20.38 9.04 -16.33
CA LEU A 303 -19.03 8.54 -16.06
C LEU A 303 -18.22 8.34 -17.35
N LEU A 304 -18.82 7.71 -18.37
CA LEU A 304 -18.18 7.47 -19.66
C LEU A 304 -17.89 8.77 -20.43
N GLU A 305 -18.80 9.74 -20.37
CA GLU A 305 -18.60 11.05 -21.00
C GLU A 305 -17.44 11.80 -20.34
N TYR A 306 -17.37 11.79 -19.01
CA TYR A 306 -16.27 12.39 -18.27
C TYR A 306 -14.91 11.76 -18.64
N LEU A 307 -14.82 10.43 -18.66
CA LEU A 307 -13.60 9.71 -19.04
C LEU A 307 -13.12 10.07 -20.45
N LYS A 308 -14.03 10.15 -21.43
CA LYS A 308 -13.68 10.57 -22.81
C LYS A 308 -13.16 12.01 -22.86
N ASN A 309 -13.75 12.90 -22.07
CA ASN A 309 -13.31 14.30 -22.01
C ASN A 309 -11.93 14.42 -21.36
N ALA A 310 -11.63 13.60 -20.34
CA ALA A 310 -10.32 13.55 -19.70
C ALA A 310 -9.21 13.08 -20.66
N GLU A 311 -9.48 12.08 -21.52
CA GLU A 311 -8.53 11.64 -22.56
C GLU A 311 -8.24 12.75 -23.60
N THR A 312 -9.26 13.54 -23.95
CA THR A 312 -9.14 14.59 -24.95
C THR A 312 -8.35 15.80 -24.41
N GLN A 313 -8.51 16.14 -23.14
CA GLN A 313 -7.76 17.23 -22.49
C GLN A 313 -6.29 16.88 -22.24
N GLY A 314 -5.93 15.59 -22.19
CA GLY A 314 -4.53 15.15 -22.06
C GLY A 314 -3.72 15.19 -23.36
N THR A 315 -4.34 15.46 -24.52
CA THR A 315 -3.69 15.32 -25.83
C THR A 315 -3.71 16.59 -26.69
N GLY A 316 -4.23 17.71 -26.20
CA GLY A 316 -4.40 18.89 -27.04
C GLY A 316 -4.50 20.24 -26.32
N GLU A 317 -3.39 20.74 -25.78
CA GLU A 317 -3.13 22.18 -25.80
C GLU A 317 -1.72 22.43 -26.36
N SER A 318 -1.67 22.95 -27.59
CA SER A 318 -0.47 23.58 -28.13
C SER A 318 -0.26 24.91 -27.42
N LEU A 319 0.83 25.00 -26.67
CA LEU A 319 1.31 26.26 -26.08
C LEU A 319 1.66 27.23 -27.20
N GLY A 320 0.86 28.29 -27.32
CA GLY A 320 1.24 29.49 -28.03
C GLY A 320 2.52 30.06 -27.42
N GLN A 321 3.51 30.34 -28.28
CA GLN A 321 4.77 30.98 -27.92
C GLN A 321 4.55 32.24 -27.07
N LYS A 322 4.98 32.19 -25.80
CA LYS A 322 5.29 33.39 -25.01
C LYS A 322 6.80 33.48 -24.85
N THR A 323 7.35 34.65 -25.16
CA THR A 323 8.78 34.95 -25.09
C THR A 323 9.20 35.40 -23.70
N GLY A 324 10.21 34.73 -23.14
CA GLY A 324 11.34 35.34 -22.43
C GLY A 324 11.16 35.90 -21.02
N ASP A 325 10.30 36.90 -20.82
CA ASP A 325 10.46 37.81 -19.68
C ASP A 325 9.33 37.75 -18.63
N ASP A 326 8.30 36.91 -18.82
CA ASP A 326 7.13 36.81 -17.91
C ASP A 326 6.89 35.38 -17.36
N MET A 327 7.90 34.51 -17.26
CA MET A 327 7.72 33.17 -16.70
C MET A 327 7.83 33.14 -15.18
N SER A 328 6.81 32.56 -14.53
CA SER A 328 6.82 32.29 -13.10
C SER A 328 7.73 31.07 -12.77
N PRO A 329 8.26 30.96 -11.53
CA PRO A 329 9.08 29.81 -11.11
C PRO A 329 8.37 28.45 -11.19
N PHE A 330 7.05 28.43 -11.39
CA PHE A 330 6.24 27.23 -11.60
C PHE A 330 6.30 26.75 -13.05
N GLU A 331 6.29 27.68 -14.02
CA GLU A 331 6.37 27.37 -15.46
C GLU A 331 7.78 26.92 -15.87
N ALA A 332 8.83 27.46 -15.23
CA ALA A 332 10.22 27.04 -15.43
C ALA A 332 10.52 25.61 -14.94
N ARG A 333 9.66 25.04 -14.07
CA ARG A 333 9.78 23.65 -13.59
C ARG A 333 9.08 22.66 -14.51
N GLN A 334 8.14 23.12 -15.33
CA GLN A 334 7.40 22.29 -16.27
C GLN A 334 8.15 22.14 -17.62
N SER A 335 9.03 23.09 -17.98
CA SER A 335 9.92 22.98 -19.14
C SER A 335 11.17 22.11 -18.91
N PHE A 336 11.39 21.61 -17.69
CA PHE A 336 12.51 20.70 -17.38
C PHE A 336 12.16 19.22 -17.64
N ALA A 337 10.96 18.95 -18.16
CA ALA A 337 10.48 17.62 -18.56
C ALA A 337 10.57 17.35 -20.07
N GLU A 338 11.36 18.15 -20.80
CA GLU A 338 11.72 17.89 -22.20
C GLU A 338 13.24 17.66 -22.28
N GLY A 339 13.68 16.45 -21.93
CA GLY A 339 15.11 16.10 -21.90
C GLY A 339 15.40 14.61 -22.00
N SER A 340 14.44 13.79 -22.43
CA SER A 340 14.62 12.33 -22.55
C SER A 340 15.45 11.91 -23.76
N ASP A 341 15.67 12.79 -24.74
CA ASP A 341 16.49 12.48 -25.93
C ASP A 341 17.96 12.89 -25.79
N LEU A 342 18.33 13.71 -24.79
CA LEU A 342 19.74 14.04 -24.51
C LEU A 342 20.44 12.99 -23.63
N ALA A 343 19.69 12.30 -22.77
CA ALA A 343 20.25 11.27 -21.89
C ALA A 343 20.64 9.99 -22.65
N LEU A 344 19.92 9.63 -23.71
CA LEU A 344 20.27 8.50 -24.57
C LEU A 344 21.43 8.84 -25.53
N ALA A 345 21.51 10.08 -26.00
CA ALA A 345 22.65 10.57 -26.79
C ALA A 345 23.94 10.64 -25.95
N ALA A 346 23.88 11.17 -24.72
CA ALA A 346 25.02 11.22 -23.79
C ALA A 346 25.46 9.82 -23.31
N ALA A 347 24.52 8.89 -23.13
CA ALA A 347 24.84 7.50 -22.77
C ALA A 347 25.50 6.71 -23.91
N LEU A 348 25.24 7.06 -25.18
CA LEU A 348 25.84 6.43 -26.36
C LEU A 348 27.17 7.08 -26.77
N GLU A 349 27.34 8.39 -26.54
CA GLU A 349 28.59 9.13 -26.79
C GLU A 349 29.71 8.73 -25.81
N VAL A 350 29.38 8.52 -24.53
CA VAL A 350 30.33 8.04 -23.49
C VAL A 350 30.80 6.59 -23.73
N LEU A 351 30.08 5.80 -24.51
CA LEU A 351 30.43 4.41 -24.81
C LEU A 351 31.17 4.22 -26.16
N SER A 352 31.44 5.29 -26.91
CA SER A 352 32.08 5.19 -28.24
C SER A 352 33.40 5.95 -28.43
N GLU A 353 33.92 6.67 -27.43
CA GLU A 353 35.13 7.49 -27.61
C GLU A 353 36.50 6.88 -27.30
N GLU A 354 36.65 5.71 -26.66
CA GLU A 354 38.02 5.20 -26.38
C GLU A 354 38.11 3.68 -26.60
N GLY A 355 38.38 3.27 -27.85
CA GLY A 355 38.68 1.89 -28.22
C GLY A 355 40.05 1.42 -27.75
N ILE A 356 40.26 1.17 -26.45
CA ILE A 356 41.51 0.61 -25.88
C ILE A 356 41.23 -0.29 -24.66
N GLU A 357 41.76 -1.53 -24.67
CA GLU A 357 41.85 -2.45 -23.51
C GLU A 357 42.94 -1.98 -22.51
N ILE A 358 42.76 -2.18 -21.18
CA ILE A 358 43.80 -2.59 -20.19
C ILE A 358 43.23 -2.71 -18.74
N GLU A 359 43.70 -3.77 -18.08
CA GLU A 359 43.79 -4.21 -16.65
C GLU A 359 43.07 -3.50 -15.48
N THR A 360 42.64 -4.39 -14.57
CA THR A 360 42.02 -4.19 -13.25
C THR A 360 42.85 -3.36 -12.26
N THR A 361 42.21 -2.46 -11.51
CA THR A 361 42.36 -2.28 -10.03
C THR A 361 41.38 -1.25 -9.43
N GLY A 362 40.25 -1.72 -8.85
CA GLY A 362 39.39 -1.06 -7.83
C GLY A 362 38.58 0.21 -8.23
N PRO A 363 37.43 0.55 -7.56
CA PRO A 363 36.95 0.10 -6.25
C PRO A 363 35.60 -0.66 -6.27
N ALA A 364 35.62 -1.91 -5.79
CA ALA A 364 34.43 -2.73 -5.48
C ALA A 364 34.46 -3.27 -4.03
N ALA A 365 35.22 -2.63 -3.13
CA ALA A 365 35.59 -3.22 -1.83
C ALA A 365 34.59 -2.97 -0.68
N ALA A 366 33.58 -2.10 -0.85
CA ALA A 366 32.64 -1.78 0.23
C ALA A 366 31.44 -2.75 0.35
N ALA A 367 31.13 -3.52 -0.71
CA ALA A 367 29.90 -4.30 -0.75
C ALA A 367 29.96 -5.66 -0.02
N ASN A 368 31.16 -6.11 0.40
CA ASN A 368 31.39 -7.45 0.96
C ASN A 368 31.98 -7.45 2.37
N THR A 369 31.87 -6.34 3.12
CA THR A 369 32.38 -6.29 4.49
C THR A 369 31.48 -7.11 5.43
N THR A 370 32.10 -8.06 6.13
CA THR A 370 31.44 -8.89 7.14
C THR A 370 31.19 -8.11 8.43
N ILE A 371 30.03 -8.33 9.06
CA ILE A 371 29.67 -7.68 10.33
C ILE A 371 30.08 -8.55 11.52
N THR A 372 30.77 -7.94 12.48
CA THR A 372 31.09 -8.58 13.77
C THR A 372 29.96 -8.43 14.78
N LYS A 373 29.90 -9.33 15.78
CA LYS A 373 28.88 -9.27 16.85
C LYS A 373 28.85 -7.91 17.55
N THR A 374 30.02 -7.34 17.84
CA THR A 374 30.16 -6.03 18.47
C THR A 374 29.55 -4.90 17.64
N GLN A 375 29.78 -4.89 16.33
CA GLN A 375 29.21 -3.88 15.42
C GLN A 375 27.68 -3.99 15.34
N LEU A 376 27.15 -5.20 15.27
CA LEU A 376 25.71 -5.44 15.24
C LEU A 376 25.05 -4.94 16.53
N THR A 377 25.61 -5.31 17.69
CA THR A 377 25.09 -4.88 19.01
C THR A 377 25.09 -3.35 19.14
N GLN A 378 26.15 -2.68 18.69
CA GLN A 378 26.20 -1.21 18.71
C GLN A 378 25.11 -0.59 17.85
N PHE A 379 24.93 -1.07 16.61
CA PHE A 379 23.91 -0.57 15.69
C PHE A 379 22.48 -0.70 16.24
N ILE A 380 22.17 -1.83 16.88
CA ILE A 380 20.88 -2.05 17.53
C ILE A 380 20.63 -1.04 18.65
N ASN A 381 21.63 -0.82 19.50
CA ASN A 381 21.51 0.13 20.60
C ASN A 381 21.28 1.55 20.07
N ASP A 382 21.93 1.91 18.96
CA ASP A 382 21.75 3.21 18.30
C ASP A 382 20.34 3.33 17.68
N LEU A 383 19.78 2.25 17.13
CA LEU A 383 18.42 2.21 16.58
C LEU A 383 17.35 2.40 17.67
N LEU A 384 17.53 1.74 18.82
CA LEU A 384 16.65 1.86 19.99
C LEU A 384 16.75 3.25 20.66
N LEU A 385 17.92 3.89 20.59
CA LEU A 385 18.12 5.27 21.04
C LEU A 385 17.47 6.30 20.10
N PHE A 386 17.32 5.97 18.81
CA PHE A 386 16.67 6.86 17.84
C PHE A 386 15.15 6.97 18.08
N GLU A 387 14.50 5.93 18.59
CA GLU A 387 13.09 5.98 18.98
C GLU A 387 12.84 6.83 20.24
N THR A 388 13.81 6.92 21.15
CA THR A 388 13.70 7.76 22.35
C THR A 388 13.96 9.25 22.09
N PHE A 389 14.64 9.60 21.00
CA PHE A 389 14.91 11.00 20.64
C PHE A 389 13.75 11.68 19.90
N ASN A 390 12.80 10.94 19.33
CA ASN A 390 11.63 11.49 18.66
C ASN A 390 10.48 11.90 19.62
N GLU A 391 10.61 11.64 20.93
CA GLU A 391 9.63 12.07 21.94
C GLU A 391 10.03 13.39 22.67
N TYR A 392 11.20 13.97 22.39
CA TYR A 392 11.64 15.24 22.98
C TYR A 392 11.90 16.31 21.92
N ASN A 393 10.83 16.71 21.21
CA ASN A 393 10.79 18.02 20.57
C ASN A 393 9.38 18.62 20.70
N VAL A 394 8.99 18.87 21.96
CA VAL A 394 7.84 19.72 22.27
C VAL A 394 8.34 21.14 22.37
N ASP A 395 7.86 21.94 21.42
CA ASP A 395 7.92 23.38 21.33
C ASP A 395 7.66 24.04 22.71
N THR A 396 8.64 24.80 23.21
CA THR A 396 8.47 25.67 24.37
C THR A 396 8.27 27.09 23.90
N THR A 397 7.08 27.40 23.40
CA THR A 397 6.65 28.80 23.28
C THR A 397 6.27 29.34 24.66
N PRO A 398 6.70 30.55 25.08
CA PRO A 398 6.42 31.06 26.42
C PRO A 398 4.96 31.49 26.59
N ILE A 399 4.35 31.14 27.73
CA ILE A 399 3.11 31.74 28.23
C ILE A 399 3.43 33.19 28.62
N GLY A 400 2.73 34.14 28.00
CA GLY A 400 3.08 35.56 28.03
C GLY A 400 2.76 36.32 29.32
N GLN A 401 3.40 37.50 29.42
CA GLN A 401 2.85 38.78 29.89
C GLN A 401 3.59 39.92 29.18
#